data_AF-A0A089JQ50-F1
#
_entry.id   AF-A0A089JQ50-F1
#
_cell.length_a   1.000
_cell.length_b   1.000
_cell.length_c   1.000
_cell.angle_alpha   90.00
_cell.angle_beta   90.00
_cell.angle_gamma   90.00
#
_symmetry.space_group_name_H-M   'P 1'
#
loop_
_entity.id
_entity.type
_entity.pdbx_description
1 polymer ?
#
loop_
_entity_poly.entity_id
_entity_poly.type
_entity_poly.pdbx_seq_one_letter_code
_entity_poly.pdbx_strand_id
1 'polypeptide(L)'
;MKETAEPVNKEMNHQQLLIHKMSGLESRYDPGICMLRSPFSSPGYHTTLKQAEFIHSTRDSLSYALGLLDTELARYEQRAFDIIRQVISLQDTDRSHATFGIWSWFYEEPLHQMAPPDWNWADFCGSRLVQAIARHGHRFPDDLREDVLRSIDYACEAIIRRNVGPDYTNIAIIGAFVTRIAGEQLGREDYAAYGLERLRKLHAHTMQHGAFQEYNSPVYTYIAILELSKLQSETTDSAVKALTRELLELTWKTVAGYYHPVTAQWSGPHSRSYGALLNEQSKAFLQMATGGAVRFFPREELPYEEEWYRSGIHCPPAYLAGFTVPETKEVRQLLDGQGEGEGQMDGGKWAVTYMTPQFSIGSFTHSDLWNQRRPLVVYVDNHGQPAYIRLRCLHDGYDYCSARFKSLQEAGHLLFGVDFITDGGDTHPNLDRTGGIIEAADLRLRLEIGGCLDGIIAGPTEEGASIIIGETAFNLTTWFAAFSGHAGAVRSWAWEIHNAEDSINIDMILYTGPRRSIDFTTLQQAALVFSLEVQPEEEEEVYAEPVLEMTDDSRALRVNSSGRDGGFLLQLNPGPAK
;
A
#
# COMPACT_ATOMS: atom_id res chain seq x y z
N MET A 1 29.86 -5.73 -28.72
CA MET A 1 29.23 -4.97 -29.83
C MET A 1 27.87 -4.52 -29.32
N LYS A 2 27.71 -3.23 -29.02
CA LYS A 2 26.44 -2.66 -28.57
C LYS A 2 25.53 -2.61 -29.79
N GLU A 3 24.48 -3.42 -29.81
CA GLU A 3 23.37 -3.21 -30.73
C GLU A 3 22.76 -1.84 -30.42
N THR A 4 22.82 -0.97 -31.42
CA THR A 4 22.22 0.35 -31.43
C THR A 4 20.72 0.20 -31.24
N ALA A 5 20.21 0.71 -30.11
CA ALA A 5 18.79 0.79 -29.83
C ALA A 5 18.09 1.56 -30.96
N GLU A 6 17.18 0.88 -31.66
CA GLU A 6 16.22 1.54 -32.52
C GLU A 6 15.40 2.56 -31.71
N PRO A 7 14.95 3.67 -32.32
CA PRO A 7 14.12 4.65 -31.63
C PRO A 7 12.73 4.03 -31.41
N VAL A 8 12.50 3.43 -30.24
CA VAL A 8 11.21 2.85 -29.88
C VAL A 8 10.28 3.97 -29.42
N ASN A 9 9.66 4.64 -30.40
CA ASN A 9 8.47 5.45 -30.19
C ASN A 9 7.30 4.84 -30.98
N LYS A 10 7.06 3.54 -30.79
CA LYS A 10 5.78 2.92 -31.15
C LYS A 10 4.93 2.93 -29.89
N GLU A 11 3.93 3.80 -29.87
CA GLU A 11 2.89 3.82 -28.84
C GLU A 11 2.39 2.39 -28.57
N MET A 12 2.20 2.08 -27.28
CA MET A 12 1.72 0.77 -26.87
C MET A 12 0.30 0.57 -27.41
N ASN A 13 0.07 -0.48 -28.21
CA ASN A 13 -1.27 -0.76 -28.73
C ASN A 13 -2.15 -1.38 -27.64
N HIS A 14 -2.76 -0.50 -26.83
CA HIS A 14 -3.66 -0.88 -25.74
C HIS A 14 -4.84 -1.75 -26.19
N GLN A 15 -5.36 -1.57 -27.42
CA GLN A 15 -6.46 -2.39 -27.93
C GLN A 15 -6.02 -3.84 -28.16
N GLN A 16 -4.82 -4.04 -28.71
CA GLN A 16 -4.28 -5.38 -28.90
C GLN A 16 -3.98 -6.08 -27.57
N LEU A 17 -3.45 -5.36 -26.59
CA LEU A 17 -3.21 -5.88 -25.24
C LEU A 17 -4.51 -6.26 -24.53
N LEU A 18 -5.55 -5.42 -24.65
CA LEU A 18 -6.89 -5.73 -24.15
C LEU A 18 -7.46 -7.00 -24.80
N ILE A 19 -7.40 -7.11 -26.13
CA ILE A 19 -7.89 -8.31 -26.85
C ILE A 19 -7.15 -9.56 -26.38
N HIS A 20 -5.83 -9.47 -26.19
CA HIS A 20 -5.03 -10.59 -25.67
C HIS A 20 -5.46 -10.97 -24.24
N LYS A 21 -5.60 -9.99 -23.35
CA LYS A 21 -6.07 -10.17 -21.97
C LYS A 21 -7.45 -10.85 -21.92
N MET A 22 -8.41 -10.35 -22.69
CA MET A 22 -9.76 -10.93 -22.76
C MET A 22 -9.75 -12.36 -23.32
N SER A 23 -8.92 -12.61 -24.35
CA SER A 23 -8.76 -13.96 -24.92
C SER A 23 -8.23 -14.96 -23.89
N GLY A 24 -7.29 -14.52 -23.02
CA GLY A 24 -6.74 -15.34 -21.94
C GLY A 24 -7.74 -15.69 -20.83
N LEU A 25 -8.80 -14.90 -20.67
CA LEU A 25 -9.86 -15.13 -19.68
C LEU A 25 -11.02 -15.99 -20.20
N GLU A 26 -11.08 -16.28 -21.50
CA GLU A 26 -12.23 -16.99 -22.09
C GLU A 26 -12.48 -18.36 -21.47
N SER A 27 -11.43 -19.12 -21.16
CA SER A 27 -11.54 -20.45 -20.54
C SER A 27 -12.12 -20.42 -19.12
N ARG A 28 -12.14 -19.24 -18.49
CA ARG A 28 -12.67 -19.02 -17.15
C ARG A 28 -14.14 -18.61 -17.17
N TYR A 29 -14.72 -18.29 -18.33
CA TYR A 29 -16.14 -17.95 -18.41
C TYR A 29 -16.99 -19.21 -18.21
N ASP A 30 -17.87 -19.18 -17.21
CA ASP A 30 -18.87 -20.22 -16.97
C ASP A 30 -20.17 -19.84 -17.70
N PRO A 31 -20.54 -20.53 -18.78
CA PRO A 31 -21.78 -20.25 -19.51
C PRO A 31 -23.05 -20.70 -18.78
N GLY A 32 -22.94 -21.55 -17.75
CA GLY A 32 -24.08 -21.98 -16.93
C GLY A 32 -24.46 -20.95 -15.88
N ILE A 33 -23.49 -20.20 -15.35
CA ILE A 33 -23.70 -19.12 -14.38
C ILE A 33 -23.68 -17.75 -15.05
N CYS A 34 -23.12 -17.63 -16.25
CA CYS A 34 -22.87 -16.37 -16.95
C CYS A 34 -21.92 -15.43 -16.18
N MET A 35 -20.89 -15.98 -15.53
CA MET A 35 -19.89 -15.20 -14.77
C MET A 35 -18.47 -15.73 -14.99
N LEU A 36 -17.48 -14.97 -14.55
CA LEU A 36 -16.08 -15.36 -14.62
C LEU A 36 -15.67 -16.16 -13.38
N ARG A 37 -15.16 -17.38 -13.59
CA ARG A 37 -14.58 -18.23 -12.55
C ARG A 37 -13.20 -17.70 -12.14
N SER A 38 -12.95 -17.56 -10.84
CA SER A 38 -11.64 -17.16 -10.28
C SER A 38 -11.25 -18.13 -9.16
N PRO A 39 -9.95 -18.41 -8.97
CA PRO A 39 -9.50 -19.10 -7.77
C PRO A 39 -9.97 -18.36 -6.52
N PHE A 40 -10.42 -19.09 -5.51
CA PHE A 40 -10.85 -18.47 -4.27
C PHE A 40 -9.66 -17.81 -3.56
N SER A 41 -9.85 -16.55 -3.19
CA SER A 41 -8.94 -15.82 -2.31
C SER A 41 -9.77 -14.90 -1.43
N SER A 42 -9.39 -14.78 -0.17
CA SER A 42 -10.04 -13.91 0.79
C SER A 42 -9.01 -13.33 1.74
N PRO A 43 -9.13 -12.04 2.11
CA PRO A 43 -8.29 -11.45 3.15
C PRO A 43 -8.74 -11.87 4.56
N GLY A 44 -9.71 -12.78 4.69
CA GLY A 44 -10.17 -13.35 5.96
C GLY A 44 -11.37 -12.63 6.60
N TYR A 45 -11.90 -11.59 5.94
CA TYR A 45 -13.04 -10.80 6.39
C TYR A 45 -14.06 -10.58 5.25
N HIS A 46 -15.26 -10.10 5.60
CA HIS A 46 -16.47 -9.96 4.76
C HIS A 46 -17.13 -11.26 4.24
N THR A 47 -16.35 -12.29 3.99
CA THR A 47 -16.86 -13.60 3.53
C THR A 47 -16.82 -14.65 4.65
N THR A 48 -17.89 -15.43 4.74
CA THR A 48 -17.99 -16.63 5.57
C THR A 48 -17.43 -17.86 4.86
N LEU A 49 -17.24 -17.81 3.54
CA LEU A 49 -16.53 -18.87 2.80
C LEU A 49 -15.11 -19.02 3.36
N LYS A 50 -14.76 -20.26 3.72
CA LYS A 50 -13.44 -20.59 4.25
C LYS A 50 -12.56 -21.27 3.21
N GLN A 51 -13.16 -22.10 2.38
CA GLN A 51 -12.48 -22.84 1.34
C GLN A 51 -13.44 -23.05 0.18
N ALA A 52 -12.97 -22.74 -1.02
CA ALA A 52 -13.57 -23.11 -2.28
C ALA A 52 -12.41 -23.27 -3.27
N GLU A 53 -12.54 -24.16 -4.25
CA GLU A 53 -11.53 -24.24 -5.31
C GLU A 53 -11.61 -22.99 -6.21
N PHE A 54 -12.85 -22.57 -6.50
CA PHE A 54 -13.14 -21.41 -7.31
C PHE A 54 -14.42 -20.71 -6.85
N ILE A 55 -14.55 -19.45 -7.22
CA ILE A 55 -15.72 -18.59 -7.01
C ILE A 55 -16.06 -17.82 -8.28
N HIS A 56 -17.21 -17.16 -8.30
CA HIS A 56 -17.59 -16.19 -9.33
C HIS A 56 -17.70 -14.79 -8.71
N SER A 57 -16.63 -14.01 -8.88
CA SER A 57 -16.54 -12.64 -8.36
C SER A 57 -17.45 -11.71 -9.15
N THR A 58 -18.35 -11.00 -8.47
CA THR A 58 -19.25 -10.00 -9.10
C THR A 58 -18.45 -8.87 -9.75
N ARG A 59 -17.46 -8.34 -9.03
CA ARG A 59 -16.56 -7.28 -9.51
C ARG A 59 -15.74 -7.74 -10.71
N ASP A 60 -15.06 -8.88 -10.60
CA ASP A 60 -14.15 -9.32 -11.68
C ASP A 60 -14.94 -9.74 -12.94
N SER A 61 -16.16 -10.27 -12.75
CA SER A 61 -17.08 -10.55 -13.87
C SER A 61 -17.49 -9.27 -14.59
N LEU A 62 -17.78 -8.18 -13.86
CA LEU A 62 -18.07 -6.87 -14.46
C LEU A 62 -16.85 -6.24 -15.14
N SER A 63 -15.65 -6.36 -14.55
CA SER A 63 -14.41 -5.91 -15.21
C SER A 63 -14.19 -6.67 -16.52
N TYR A 64 -14.41 -7.99 -16.53
CA TYR A 64 -14.35 -8.81 -17.75
C TYR A 64 -15.41 -8.40 -18.77
N ALA A 65 -16.67 -8.21 -18.38
CA ALA A 65 -17.74 -7.79 -19.28
C ALA A 65 -17.45 -6.42 -19.93
N LEU A 66 -16.97 -5.45 -19.14
CA LEU A 66 -16.53 -4.15 -19.67
C LEU A 66 -15.35 -4.32 -20.65
N GLY A 67 -14.34 -5.12 -20.29
CA GLY A 67 -13.22 -5.42 -21.16
C GLY A 67 -13.63 -6.07 -22.48
N LEU A 68 -14.60 -6.99 -22.45
CA LEU A 68 -15.19 -7.61 -23.65
C LEU A 68 -15.86 -6.57 -24.55
N LEU A 69 -16.64 -5.65 -23.99
CA LEU A 69 -17.25 -4.55 -24.76
C LEU A 69 -16.19 -3.61 -25.35
N ASP A 70 -15.17 -3.27 -24.57
CA ASP A 70 -14.04 -2.41 -24.96
C ASP A 70 -13.17 -3.02 -26.07
N THR A 71 -13.20 -4.34 -26.28
CA THR A 71 -12.57 -4.94 -27.47
C THR A 71 -13.26 -4.53 -28.78
N GLU A 72 -14.54 -4.14 -28.72
CA GLU A 72 -15.42 -3.87 -29.86
C GLU A 72 -15.57 -5.05 -30.84
N LEU A 73 -15.25 -6.27 -30.40
CA LEU A 73 -15.41 -7.49 -31.20
C LEU A 73 -16.83 -8.05 -31.05
N ALA A 74 -17.57 -8.10 -32.16
CA ALA A 74 -18.97 -8.57 -32.18
C ALA A 74 -19.21 -9.93 -31.51
N ARG A 75 -18.23 -10.85 -31.58
CA ARG A 75 -18.33 -12.18 -30.95
C ARG A 75 -18.43 -12.17 -29.42
N TYR A 76 -18.02 -11.09 -28.77
CA TYR A 76 -18.04 -10.97 -27.31
C TYR A 76 -19.22 -10.15 -26.77
N GLU A 77 -19.95 -9.48 -27.64
CA GLU A 77 -21.01 -8.55 -27.25
C GLU A 77 -22.11 -9.24 -26.44
N GLN A 78 -22.67 -10.34 -26.96
CA GLN A 78 -23.70 -11.10 -26.26
C GLN A 78 -23.20 -11.63 -24.91
N ARG A 79 -21.97 -12.15 -24.85
CA ARG A 79 -21.37 -12.65 -23.60
C ARG A 79 -21.27 -11.53 -22.55
N ALA A 80 -20.85 -10.33 -22.95
CA ALA A 80 -20.78 -9.21 -22.02
C ALA A 80 -22.16 -8.82 -21.48
N PHE A 81 -23.19 -8.81 -22.33
CA PHE A 81 -24.56 -8.53 -21.92
C PHE A 81 -25.13 -9.60 -20.99
N ASP A 82 -24.84 -10.87 -21.24
CA ASP A 82 -25.26 -11.98 -20.36
C ASP A 82 -24.62 -11.87 -18.98
N ILE A 83 -23.33 -11.52 -18.91
CA ILE A 83 -22.63 -11.28 -17.64
C ILE A 83 -23.23 -10.09 -16.89
N ILE A 84 -23.42 -8.95 -17.57
CA ILE A 84 -23.98 -7.74 -16.95
C ILE A 84 -25.37 -8.04 -16.40
N ARG A 85 -26.24 -8.69 -17.20
CA ARG A 85 -27.59 -9.09 -16.77
C ARG A 85 -27.55 -10.00 -15.54
N GLN A 86 -26.64 -10.96 -15.52
CA GLN A 86 -26.47 -11.84 -14.36
C GLN A 86 -26.04 -11.05 -13.12
N VAL A 87 -25.00 -10.23 -13.21
CA VAL A 87 -24.47 -9.53 -12.04
C VAL A 87 -25.47 -8.51 -11.48
N ILE A 88 -26.16 -7.72 -12.32
CA ILE A 88 -27.16 -6.76 -11.82
C ILE A 88 -28.35 -7.46 -11.15
N SER A 89 -28.67 -8.70 -11.52
CA SER A 89 -29.72 -9.50 -10.86
C SER A 89 -29.38 -9.89 -9.41
N LEU A 90 -28.09 -9.83 -9.05
CA LEU A 90 -27.60 -10.15 -7.70
C LEU A 90 -27.57 -8.92 -6.77
N GLN A 91 -27.89 -7.73 -7.28
CA GLN A 91 -27.93 -6.51 -6.46
C GLN A 91 -29.11 -6.54 -5.50
N ASP A 92 -28.91 -6.09 -4.26
CA ASP A 92 -30.04 -5.89 -3.34
C ASP A 92 -30.86 -4.67 -3.76
N THR A 93 -32.09 -4.88 -4.23
CA THR A 93 -32.98 -3.83 -4.72
C THR A 93 -34.06 -3.42 -3.71
N ASP A 94 -34.10 -4.02 -2.52
CA ASP A 94 -35.09 -3.70 -1.50
C ASP A 94 -34.61 -2.53 -0.63
N ARG A 95 -35.23 -1.36 -0.79
CA ARG A 95 -34.89 -0.13 -0.06
C ARG A 95 -35.05 -0.24 1.46
N SER A 96 -35.78 -1.23 1.97
CA SER A 96 -35.89 -1.48 3.41
C SER A 96 -34.64 -2.13 3.99
N HIS A 97 -33.80 -2.77 3.17
CA HIS A 97 -32.58 -3.40 3.61
C HIS A 97 -31.44 -2.39 3.85
N ALA A 98 -30.66 -2.64 4.90
CA ALA A 98 -29.42 -1.90 5.18
C ALA A 98 -28.37 -2.09 4.06
N THR A 99 -28.48 -3.17 3.30
CA THR A 99 -27.62 -3.55 2.18
C THR A 99 -28.13 -3.05 0.82
N PHE A 100 -29.25 -2.33 0.76
CA PHE A 100 -29.79 -1.80 -0.50
C PHE A 100 -28.71 -1.16 -1.38
N GLY A 101 -28.68 -1.55 -2.65
CA GLY A 101 -27.82 -1.03 -3.70
C GLY A 101 -26.43 -1.68 -3.80
N ILE A 102 -26.11 -2.67 -2.96
CA ILE A 102 -24.82 -3.37 -3.00
C ILE A 102 -24.97 -4.82 -3.48
N TRP A 103 -23.84 -5.48 -3.73
CA TRP A 103 -23.72 -6.87 -4.16
C TRP A 103 -22.90 -7.66 -3.16
N SER A 104 -23.04 -8.99 -3.19
CA SER A 104 -22.06 -9.86 -2.56
C SER A 104 -20.75 -9.92 -3.34
N TRP A 105 -19.67 -10.33 -2.68
CA TRP A 105 -18.39 -10.57 -3.33
C TRP A 105 -18.50 -11.66 -4.41
N PHE A 106 -19.19 -12.75 -4.06
CA PHE A 106 -19.23 -13.98 -4.83
C PHE A 106 -20.66 -14.42 -5.09
N TYR A 107 -20.91 -15.04 -6.25
CA TYR A 107 -22.20 -15.66 -6.56
C TYR A 107 -22.55 -16.79 -5.56
N GLU A 108 -21.53 -17.55 -5.14
CA GLU A 108 -21.65 -18.68 -4.22
C GLU A 108 -22.06 -18.26 -2.80
N GLU A 109 -21.89 -16.99 -2.46
CA GLU A 109 -22.22 -16.44 -1.16
C GLU A 109 -23.21 -15.27 -1.33
N PRO A 110 -24.53 -15.54 -1.23
CA PRO A 110 -25.52 -14.49 -1.23
C PRO A 110 -25.27 -13.46 -0.13
N LEU A 111 -25.68 -12.21 -0.38
CA LEU A 111 -25.34 -11.06 0.47
C LEU A 111 -25.73 -11.21 1.95
N HIS A 112 -26.84 -11.89 2.26
CA HIS A 112 -27.29 -12.13 3.63
C HIS A 112 -26.43 -13.15 4.40
N GLN A 113 -25.54 -13.87 3.70
CA GLN A 113 -24.59 -14.81 4.29
C GLN A 113 -23.23 -14.16 4.55
N MET A 114 -22.92 -13.03 3.90
CA MET A 114 -21.71 -12.27 4.16
C MET A 114 -21.72 -11.67 5.58
N ALA A 115 -20.54 -11.66 6.21
CA ALA A 115 -20.40 -11.20 7.59
C ALA A 115 -19.05 -10.49 7.82
N PRO A 116 -19.05 -9.14 7.99
CA PRO A 116 -20.13 -8.22 7.61
C PRO A 116 -20.22 -8.07 6.08
N PRO A 117 -21.35 -7.65 5.51
CA PRO A 117 -21.41 -7.18 4.12
C PRO A 117 -20.36 -6.09 3.84
N ASP A 118 -19.92 -5.98 2.59
CA ASP A 118 -19.00 -4.92 2.17
C ASP A 118 -19.72 -3.85 1.37
N TRP A 119 -19.99 -2.70 1.99
CA TRP A 119 -20.64 -1.58 1.31
C TRP A 119 -19.75 -0.92 0.24
N ASN A 120 -18.44 -1.25 0.13
CA ASN A 120 -17.58 -0.76 -0.95
C ASN A 120 -17.97 -1.36 -2.30
N TRP A 121 -18.74 -2.45 -2.31
CA TRP A 121 -19.11 -3.12 -3.54
C TRP A 121 -20.01 -2.27 -4.45
N ALA A 122 -20.72 -1.27 -3.89
CA ALA A 122 -21.42 -0.27 -4.70
C ALA A 122 -20.46 0.57 -5.55
N ASP A 123 -19.35 1.03 -4.95
CA ASP A 123 -18.30 1.79 -5.64
C ASP A 123 -17.62 0.92 -6.72
N PHE A 124 -17.24 -0.31 -6.36
CA PHE A 124 -16.54 -1.21 -7.29
C PHE A 124 -17.42 -1.67 -8.45
N CYS A 125 -18.63 -2.18 -8.21
CA CYS A 125 -19.50 -2.64 -9.29
C CYS A 125 -20.09 -1.44 -10.07
N GLY A 126 -20.49 -0.39 -9.37
CA GLY A 126 -21.07 0.81 -9.96
C GLY A 126 -20.14 1.49 -10.96
N SER A 127 -18.83 1.56 -10.67
CA SER A 127 -17.86 2.16 -11.60
C SER A 127 -17.79 1.41 -12.93
N ARG A 128 -17.79 0.07 -12.94
CA ARG A 128 -17.77 -0.71 -14.18
C ARG A 128 -19.07 -0.56 -14.97
N LEU A 129 -20.22 -0.57 -14.29
CA LEU A 129 -21.53 -0.39 -14.94
C LEU A 129 -21.67 1.00 -15.57
N VAL A 130 -21.26 2.06 -14.85
CA VAL A 130 -21.25 3.43 -15.36
C VAL A 130 -20.35 3.54 -16.60
N GLN A 131 -19.14 2.98 -16.57
CA GLN A 131 -18.24 2.96 -17.73
C GLN A 131 -18.82 2.19 -18.91
N ALA A 132 -19.49 1.07 -18.67
CA ALA A 132 -20.13 0.28 -19.72
C ALA A 132 -21.21 1.07 -20.46
N ILE A 133 -22.08 1.78 -19.72
CA ILE A 133 -23.10 2.66 -20.31
C ILE A 133 -22.46 3.87 -21.00
N ALA A 134 -21.48 4.51 -20.36
CA ALA A 134 -20.77 5.68 -20.89
C ALA A 134 -20.18 5.43 -22.28
N ARG A 135 -19.50 4.29 -22.42
CA ARG A 135 -18.72 3.94 -23.61
C ARG A 135 -19.54 3.20 -24.65
N HIS A 136 -20.45 2.33 -24.21
CA HIS A 136 -21.10 1.33 -25.06
C HIS A 136 -22.62 1.35 -25.00
N GLY A 137 -23.26 2.25 -24.24
CA GLY A 137 -24.72 2.23 -24.02
C GLY A 137 -25.58 2.30 -25.29
N HIS A 138 -25.04 2.78 -26.41
CA HIS A 138 -25.71 2.76 -27.72
C HIS A 138 -25.80 1.36 -28.36
N ARG A 139 -25.03 0.39 -27.87
CA ARG A 139 -25.02 -1.01 -28.32
C ARG A 139 -25.88 -1.92 -27.45
N PHE A 140 -26.28 -1.45 -26.27
CA PHE A 140 -27.08 -2.24 -25.33
C PHE A 140 -28.49 -2.46 -25.89
N PRO A 141 -29.07 -3.67 -25.73
CA PRO A 141 -30.51 -3.87 -25.85
C PRO A 141 -31.26 -2.92 -24.91
N ASP A 142 -32.40 -2.37 -25.37
CA ASP A 142 -33.12 -1.33 -24.63
C ASP A 142 -33.54 -1.79 -23.22
N ASP A 143 -34.02 -3.03 -23.08
CA ASP A 143 -34.39 -3.65 -21.79
C ASP A 143 -33.20 -3.71 -20.83
N LEU A 144 -32.06 -4.21 -21.32
CA LEU A 144 -30.86 -4.33 -20.51
C LEU A 144 -30.29 -2.97 -20.14
N ARG A 145 -30.36 -2.01 -21.07
CA ARG A 145 -29.93 -0.64 -20.81
C ARG A 145 -30.73 -0.04 -19.66
N GLU A 146 -32.05 -0.14 -19.69
CA GLU A 146 -32.91 0.38 -18.62
C GLU A 146 -32.63 -0.27 -17.26
N ASP A 147 -32.41 -1.59 -17.23
CA ASP A 147 -32.08 -2.32 -15.99
C ASP A 147 -30.71 -1.92 -15.44
N VAL A 148 -29.70 -1.73 -16.30
CA VAL A 148 -28.36 -1.26 -15.89
C VAL A 148 -28.43 0.17 -15.35
N LEU A 149 -29.19 1.05 -16.00
CA LEU A 149 -29.40 2.42 -15.52
C LEU A 149 -30.01 2.44 -14.12
N ARG A 150 -31.00 1.57 -13.87
CA ARG A 150 -31.62 1.41 -12.56
C ARG A 150 -30.65 0.83 -11.52
N SER A 151 -29.80 -0.12 -11.92
CA SER A 151 -28.78 -0.69 -11.04
C SER A 151 -27.72 0.33 -10.62
N ILE A 152 -27.31 1.21 -11.55
CA ILE A 152 -26.43 2.35 -11.28
C ILE A 152 -27.08 3.33 -10.28
N ASP A 153 -28.37 3.62 -10.44
CA ASP A 153 -29.14 4.47 -9.53
C ASP A 153 -29.08 3.95 -8.08
N TYR A 154 -29.31 2.65 -7.89
CA TYR A 154 -29.24 2.00 -6.58
C TYR A 154 -27.82 2.04 -5.99
N ALA A 155 -26.79 1.83 -6.81
CA ALA A 155 -25.40 1.95 -6.37
C ALA A 155 -25.08 3.40 -5.92
N CYS A 156 -25.54 4.40 -6.66
CA CYS A 156 -25.38 5.81 -6.29
C CYS A 156 -26.06 6.13 -4.96
N GLU A 157 -27.31 5.66 -4.75
CA GLU A 157 -28.01 5.79 -3.47
C GLU A 157 -27.22 5.14 -2.31
N ALA A 158 -26.66 3.95 -2.52
CA ALA A 158 -25.84 3.28 -1.51
C ALA A 158 -24.56 4.06 -1.16
N ILE A 159 -23.87 4.59 -2.17
CA ILE A 159 -22.65 5.41 -2.01
C ILE A 159 -22.96 6.70 -1.23
N ILE A 160 -24.06 7.37 -1.59
CA ILE A 160 -24.52 8.61 -0.93
C ILE A 160 -24.92 8.33 0.52
N ARG A 161 -25.65 7.23 0.77
CA ARG A 161 -26.08 6.84 2.12
C ARG A 161 -24.89 6.53 3.02
N ARG A 162 -23.86 5.85 2.49
CA ARG A 162 -22.67 5.49 3.26
C ARG A 162 -21.76 6.68 3.54
N ASN A 163 -21.59 7.58 2.57
CA ASN A 163 -20.90 8.86 2.72
C ASN A 163 -19.54 8.79 3.44
N VAL A 164 -18.63 7.93 2.96
CA VAL A 164 -17.29 7.81 3.57
C VAL A 164 -16.50 9.12 3.49
N GLY A 165 -15.64 9.35 4.48
CA GLY A 165 -14.77 10.52 4.57
C GLY A 165 -13.59 10.51 3.58
N PRO A 166 -12.89 11.64 3.45
CA PRO A 166 -11.75 11.78 2.55
C PRO A 166 -10.50 10.99 2.99
N ASP A 167 -10.45 10.58 4.27
CA ASP A 167 -9.42 9.73 4.86
C ASP A 167 -9.44 8.31 4.30
N TYR A 168 -10.58 7.83 3.81
CA TYR A 168 -10.69 6.57 3.08
C TYR A 168 -10.48 6.79 1.57
N THR A 169 -9.24 7.17 1.21
CA THR A 169 -8.86 7.74 -0.09
C THR A 169 -9.41 6.99 -1.31
N ASN A 170 -9.17 5.68 -1.41
CA ASN A 170 -9.59 4.91 -2.59
C ASN A 170 -11.12 4.92 -2.80
N ILE A 171 -11.91 4.72 -1.73
CA ILE A 171 -13.37 4.72 -1.81
C ILE A 171 -13.93 6.14 -1.94
N ALA A 172 -13.25 7.14 -1.39
CA ALA A 172 -13.59 8.54 -1.62
C ALA A 172 -13.52 8.90 -3.12
N ILE A 173 -12.44 8.49 -3.81
CA ILE A 173 -12.24 8.71 -5.25
C ILE A 173 -13.27 7.93 -6.08
N ILE A 174 -13.42 6.61 -5.85
CA ILE A 174 -14.32 5.78 -6.67
C ILE A 174 -15.77 6.23 -6.48
N GLY A 175 -16.21 6.52 -5.26
CA GLY A 175 -17.56 7.00 -5.02
C GLY A 175 -17.84 8.37 -5.65
N ALA A 176 -16.84 9.25 -5.69
CA ALA A 176 -16.92 10.51 -6.44
C ALA A 176 -17.01 10.25 -7.95
N PHE A 177 -16.22 9.31 -8.48
CA PHE A 177 -16.30 8.90 -9.89
C PHE A 177 -17.69 8.38 -10.27
N VAL A 178 -18.20 7.38 -9.55
CA VAL A 178 -19.50 6.75 -9.85
C VAL A 178 -20.63 7.78 -9.85
N THR A 179 -20.77 8.53 -8.76
CA THR A 179 -21.87 9.50 -8.60
C THR A 179 -21.74 10.66 -9.58
N ARG A 180 -20.51 11.13 -9.85
CA ARG A 180 -20.28 12.24 -10.78
C ARG A 180 -20.62 11.85 -12.21
N ILE A 181 -20.07 10.73 -12.70
CA ILE A 181 -20.27 10.30 -14.09
C ILE A 181 -21.72 9.85 -14.32
N ALA A 182 -22.34 9.16 -13.36
CA ALA A 182 -23.77 8.87 -13.42
C ALA A 182 -24.61 10.16 -13.44
N GLY A 183 -24.27 11.18 -12.65
CA GLY A 183 -24.94 12.48 -12.67
C GLY A 183 -24.91 13.16 -14.04
N GLU A 184 -23.73 13.20 -14.67
CA GLU A 184 -23.54 13.80 -16.01
C GLU A 184 -24.30 13.04 -17.10
N GLN A 185 -24.28 11.72 -17.06
CA GLN A 185 -24.80 10.89 -18.15
C GLN A 185 -26.29 10.59 -18.03
N LEU A 186 -26.81 10.55 -16.80
CA LEU A 186 -28.22 10.21 -16.52
C LEU A 186 -29.09 11.44 -16.29
N GLY A 187 -28.51 12.65 -16.37
CA GLY A 187 -29.22 13.90 -16.08
C GLY A 187 -29.63 14.03 -14.61
N ARG A 188 -28.86 13.41 -13.70
CA ARG A 188 -29.10 13.43 -12.25
C ARG A 188 -28.22 14.48 -11.59
N GLU A 189 -28.70 15.73 -11.61
CA GLU A 189 -27.99 16.88 -11.05
C GLU A 189 -27.63 16.70 -9.56
N ASP A 190 -28.47 16.00 -8.80
CA ASP A 190 -28.23 15.66 -7.40
C ASP A 190 -26.99 14.75 -7.22
N TYR A 191 -26.82 13.75 -8.08
CA TYR A 191 -25.63 12.89 -8.09
C TYR A 191 -24.39 13.64 -8.55
N ALA A 192 -24.53 14.47 -9.59
CA ALA A 192 -23.45 15.28 -10.11
C ALA A 192 -22.93 16.27 -9.04
N ALA A 193 -23.84 16.89 -8.28
CA ALA A 193 -23.50 17.80 -7.18
C ALA A 193 -22.84 17.06 -6.01
N TYR A 194 -23.36 15.89 -5.63
CA TYR A 194 -22.76 15.06 -4.58
C TYR A 194 -21.32 14.64 -4.93
N GLY A 195 -21.11 14.11 -6.13
CA GLY A 195 -19.78 13.65 -6.58
C GLY A 195 -18.75 14.78 -6.61
N LEU A 196 -19.15 15.98 -7.07
CA LEU A 196 -18.29 17.16 -7.05
C LEU A 196 -17.94 17.60 -5.63
N GLU A 197 -18.91 17.63 -4.72
CA GLU A 197 -18.66 18.02 -3.33
C GLU A 197 -17.77 17.01 -2.60
N ARG A 198 -17.96 15.71 -2.87
CA ARG A 198 -17.09 14.65 -2.35
C ARG A 198 -15.65 14.83 -2.85
N LEU A 199 -15.45 15.11 -4.14
CA LEU A 199 -14.13 15.37 -4.70
C LEU A 199 -13.49 16.64 -4.11
N ARG A 200 -14.26 17.71 -3.86
CA ARG A 200 -13.76 18.92 -3.19
C ARG A 200 -13.28 18.65 -1.78
N LYS A 201 -14.02 17.85 -1.00
CA LYS A 201 -13.60 17.44 0.35
C LYS A 201 -12.31 16.63 0.33
N LEU A 202 -12.21 15.67 -0.60
CA LEU A 202 -10.99 14.90 -0.79
C LEU A 202 -9.81 15.80 -1.17
N HIS A 203 -10.01 16.70 -2.13
CA HIS A 203 -8.99 17.64 -2.58
C HIS A 203 -8.52 18.54 -1.44
N ALA A 204 -9.44 19.21 -0.74
CA ALA A 204 -9.11 20.07 0.39
C ALA A 204 -8.34 19.33 1.48
N HIS A 205 -8.79 18.11 1.84
CA HIS A 205 -8.11 17.26 2.80
C HIS A 205 -6.70 16.89 2.33
N THR A 206 -6.56 16.41 1.09
CA THR A 206 -5.26 15.97 0.55
C THR A 206 -4.27 17.13 0.43
N MET A 207 -4.73 18.30 -0.05
CA MET A 207 -3.87 19.48 -0.22
C MET A 207 -3.47 20.10 1.13
N GLN A 208 -4.32 19.99 2.16
CA GLN A 208 -3.98 20.40 3.52
C GLN A 208 -2.83 19.55 4.11
N HIS A 209 -2.85 18.23 3.87
CA HIS A 209 -1.81 17.32 4.36
C HIS A 209 -0.59 17.24 3.42
N GLY A 210 -0.72 17.68 2.17
CA GLY A 210 0.30 17.54 1.13
C GLY A 210 0.49 16.12 0.62
N ALA A 211 -0.37 15.19 1.01
CA ALA A 211 -0.31 13.77 0.64
C ALA A 211 -1.68 13.09 0.88
N PHE A 212 -1.87 11.91 0.27
CA PHE A 212 -2.98 11.02 0.63
C PHE A 212 -2.74 10.32 1.96
N GLN A 213 -3.82 9.94 2.65
CA GLN A 213 -3.77 9.21 3.92
C GLN A 213 -3.03 7.86 3.79
N GLU A 214 -3.28 7.14 2.71
CA GLU A 214 -2.53 5.93 2.33
C GLU A 214 -1.19 6.33 1.68
N TYR A 215 -0.42 7.08 2.45
CA TYR A 215 0.83 7.71 2.04
C TYR A 215 1.85 6.71 1.51
N ASN A 216 2.44 7.06 0.36
CA ASN A 216 3.51 6.35 -0.32
C ASN A 216 3.28 4.83 -0.37
N SER A 217 2.05 4.41 -0.68
CA SER A 217 1.67 3.00 -0.76
C SER A 217 1.69 2.54 -2.22
N PRO A 218 2.59 1.63 -2.63
CA PRO A 218 2.63 1.17 -4.02
C PRO A 218 1.30 0.59 -4.53
N VAL A 219 0.49 0.01 -3.63
CA VAL A 219 -0.81 -0.57 -3.96
C VAL A 219 -1.90 0.48 -4.05
N TYR A 220 -2.01 1.37 -3.07
CA TYR A 220 -3.10 2.35 -3.03
C TYR A 220 -2.85 3.59 -3.87
N THR A 221 -1.59 4.02 -4.00
CA THR A 221 -1.22 5.12 -4.89
C THR A 221 -1.48 4.75 -6.35
N TYR A 222 -1.22 3.49 -6.75
CA TYR A 222 -1.63 2.96 -8.05
C TYR A 222 -3.14 3.12 -8.28
N ILE A 223 -3.97 2.67 -7.33
CA ILE A 223 -5.43 2.76 -7.42
C ILE A 223 -5.89 4.23 -7.52
N ALA A 224 -5.28 5.13 -6.73
CA ALA A 224 -5.60 6.55 -6.77
C ALA A 224 -5.36 7.16 -8.16
N ILE A 225 -4.22 6.84 -8.80
CA ILE A 225 -3.92 7.29 -10.16
C ILE A 225 -4.96 6.73 -11.14
N LEU A 226 -5.21 5.42 -11.11
CA LEU A 226 -6.16 4.76 -12.01
C LEU A 226 -7.53 5.44 -11.97
N GLU A 227 -8.08 5.62 -10.78
CA GLU A 227 -9.46 6.12 -10.61
C GLU A 227 -9.57 7.63 -10.86
N LEU A 228 -8.56 8.42 -10.48
CA LEU A 228 -8.51 9.85 -10.85
C LEU A 228 -8.33 10.06 -12.35
N SER A 229 -7.52 9.24 -13.01
CA SER A 229 -7.35 9.29 -14.47
C SER A 229 -8.65 8.94 -15.20
N LYS A 230 -9.38 7.91 -14.74
CA LYS A 230 -10.72 7.59 -15.27
C LYS A 230 -11.65 8.80 -15.14
N LEU A 231 -11.73 9.40 -13.95
CA LEU A 231 -12.58 10.58 -13.72
C LEU A 231 -12.19 11.76 -14.61
N GLN A 232 -10.89 12.08 -14.68
CA GLN A 232 -10.34 13.15 -15.53
C GLN A 232 -10.70 12.96 -17.02
N SER A 233 -10.65 11.72 -17.49
CA SER A 233 -10.87 11.35 -18.90
C SER A 233 -12.35 11.35 -19.28
N GLU A 234 -13.22 10.95 -18.37
CA GLU A 234 -14.65 10.73 -18.65
C GLU A 234 -15.54 11.93 -18.31
N THR A 235 -15.15 12.78 -17.36
CA THR A 235 -15.95 13.97 -17.02
C THR A 235 -15.91 15.03 -18.12
N THR A 236 -17.01 15.75 -18.26
CA THR A 236 -17.11 16.97 -19.08
C THR A 236 -16.95 18.26 -18.27
N ASP A 237 -16.95 18.17 -16.94
CA ASP A 237 -16.94 19.31 -16.02
C ASP A 237 -15.54 19.87 -15.79
N SER A 238 -15.37 21.15 -16.09
CA SER A 238 -14.08 21.83 -15.97
C SER A 238 -13.60 21.96 -14.52
N ALA A 239 -14.49 22.05 -13.54
CA ALA A 239 -14.13 22.09 -12.13
C ALA A 239 -13.63 20.73 -11.65
N VAL A 240 -14.30 19.63 -12.06
CA VAL A 240 -13.81 18.27 -11.78
C VAL A 240 -12.43 18.07 -12.41
N LYS A 241 -12.24 18.47 -13.68
CA LYS A 241 -10.94 18.39 -14.38
C LYS A 241 -9.82 19.22 -13.76
N ALA A 242 -10.14 20.26 -13.01
CA ALA A 242 -9.13 21.05 -12.29
C ALA A 242 -8.68 20.29 -11.04
N LEU A 243 -9.63 19.85 -10.22
CA LEU A 243 -9.36 19.12 -8.97
C LEU A 243 -8.60 17.81 -9.23
N THR A 244 -9.05 17.00 -10.20
CA THR A 244 -8.39 15.73 -10.52
C THR A 244 -6.97 15.92 -11.06
N ARG A 245 -6.71 17.00 -11.80
CA ARG A 245 -5.37 17.31 -12.32
C ARG A 245 -4.41 17.65 -11.21
N GLU A 246 -4.82 18.47 -10.24
CA GLU A 246 -3.98 18.82 -9.09
C GLU A 246 -3.67 17.58 -8.23
N LEU A 247 -4.66 16.70 -8.02
CA LEU A 247 -4.45 15.43 -7.31
C LEU A 247 -3.51 14.50 -8.09
N LEU A 248 -3.69 14.35 -9.39
CA LEU A 248 -2.80 13.54 -10.25
C LEU A 248 -1.37 14.09 -10.26
N GLU A 249 -1.21 15.41 -10.33
CA GLU A 249 0.09 16.09 -10.30
C GLU A 249 0.82 15.81 -8.99
N LEU A 250 0.13 15.97 -7.85
CA LEU A 250 0.67 15.64 -6.53
C LEU A 250 1.10 14.17 -6.48
N THR A 251 0.24 13.28 -6.97
CA THR A 251 0.48 11.83 -6.90
C THR A 251 1.68 11.42 -7.74
N TRP A 252 1.76 11.89 -8.99
CA TRP A 252 2.87 11.58 -9.89
C TRP A 252 4.20 12.16 -9.39
N LYS A 253 4.18 13.36 -8.81
CA LYS A 253 5.33 13.94 -8.12
C LYS A 253 5.79 13.03 -6.98
N THR A 254 4.88 12.46 -6.19
CA THR A 254 5.22 11.48 -5.15
C THR A 254 5.81 10.21 -5.77
N VAL A 255 5.17 9.57 -6.75
CA VAL A 255 5.69 8.32 -7.34
C VAL A 255 7.10 8.51 -7.90
N ALA A 256 7.32 9.53 -8.74
CA ALA A 256 8.62 9.80 -9.33
C ALA A 256 9.65 10.28 -8.29
N GLY A 257 9.18 10.95 -7.24
CA GLY A 257 10.01 11.41 -6.13
C GLY A 257 10.58 10.28 -5.30
N TYR A 258 9.88 9.14 -5.18
CA TYR A 258 10.24 7.99 -4.35
C TYR A 258 10.73 6.77 -5.14
N TYR A 259 10.62 6.76 -6.46
CA TYR A 259 11.15 5.66 -7.26
C TYR A 259 12.68 5.66 -7.26
N HIS A 260 13.29 4.50 -7.02
CA HIS A 260 14.74 4.30 -7.07
C HIS A 260 15.12 3.57 -8.36
N PRO A 261 15.71 4.27 -9.36
CA PRO A 261 15.89 3.71 -10.70
C PRO A 261 16.77 2.46 -10.77
N VAL A 262 17.80 2.36 -9.93
CA VAL A 262 18.78 1.28 -9.99
C VAL A 262 18.21 -0.04 -9.47
N THR A 263 17.54 -0.03 -8.32
CA THR A 263 16.87 -1.24 -7.78
C THR A 263 15.50 -1.49 -8.40
N ALA A 264 15.00 -0.52 -9.17
CA ALA A 264 13.67 -0.52 -9.75
C ALA A 264 12.55 -0.69 -8.71
N GLN A 265 12.81 -0.19 -7.49
CA GLN A 265 11.88 -0.24 -6.36
C GLN A 265 11.24 1.12 -6.09
N TRP A 266 10.09 1.08 -5.44
CA TRP A 266 9.46 2.27 -4.89
C TRP A 266 9.93 2.43 -3.44
N SER A 267 10.81 3.39 -3.18
CA SER A 267 11.41 3.62 -1.86
C SER A 267 10.36 3.92 -0.80
N GLY A 268 10.57 3.38 0.40
CA GLY A 268 9.72 3.66 1.55
C GLY A 268 10.00 5.01 2.19
N PRO A 269 9.39 5.30 3.36
CA PRO A 269 8.53 4.39 4.13
C PRO A 269 7.14 4.22 3.51
N HIS A 270 6.43 3.14 3.87
CA HIS A 270 5.09 2.84 3.32
C HIS A 270 4.05 2.74 4.43
N SER A 271 2.99 3.54 4.35
CA SER A 271 1.86 3.48 5.31
C SER A 271 0.99 2.23 5.12
N ARG A 272 0.98 1.67 3.90
CA ARG A 272 0.31 0.44 3.49
C ARG A 272 1.14 -0.30 2.45
N SER A 273 1.55 -1.54 2.74
CA SER A 273 2.26 -2.42 1.81
C SER A 273 2.06 -3.90 2.19
N TYR A 274 1.90 -4.75 1.18
CA TYR A 274 1.71 -6.20 1.34
C TYR A 274 2.97 -7.00 0.99
N GLY A 275 4.00 -6.34 0.45
CA GLY A 275 5.29 -6.94 0.09
C GLY A 275 6.45 -6.07 0.55
N ALA A 276 7.67 -6.57 0.42
CA ALA A 276 8.87 -5.74 0.51
C ALA A 276 9.25 -5.25 -0.89
N LEU A 277 9.39 -6.16 -1.86
CA LEU A 277 9.62 -5.79 -3.25
C LEU A 277 8.34 -5.34 -3.95
N LEU A 278 8.52 -4.48 -4.95
CA LEU A 278 7.47 -4.07 -5.88
C LEU A 278 6.95 -5.29 -6.64
N ASN A 279 5.65 -5.53 -6.57
CA ASN A 279 5.05 -6.68 -7.24
C ASN A 279 4.96 -6.47 -8.77
N GLU A 280 4.73 -7.57 -9.48
CA GLU A 280 4.67 -7.59 -10.95
C GLU A 280 3.58 -6.65 -11.50
N GLN A 281 2.45 -6.51 -10.80
CA GLN A 281 1.35 -5.65 -11.25
C GLN A 281 1.72 -4.17 -11.18
N SER A 282 2.36 -3.74 -10.10
CA SER A 282 2.87 -2.37 -9.94
C SER A 282 3.98 -2.07 -10.93
N LYS A 283 4.88 -3.03 -11.21
CA LYS A 283 5.88 -2.90 -12.29
C LYS A 283 5.23 -2.73 -13.66
N ALA A 284 4.23 -3.56 -13.97
CA ALA A 284 3.51 -3.51 -15.24
C ALA A 284 2.77 -2.18 -15.41
N PHE A 285 2.16 -1.69 -14.33
CA PHE A 285 1.55 -0.36 -14.26
C PHE A 285 2.57 0.75 -14.55
N LEU A 286 3.74 0.75 -13.90
CA LEU A 286 4.75 1.79 -14.12
C LEU A 286 5.28 1.77 -15.55
N GLN A 287 5.55 0.59 -16.12
CA GLN A 287 5.92 0.46 -17.54
C GLN A 287 4.84 1.01 -18.47
N MET A 288 3.56 0.71 -18.21
CA MET A 288 2.44 1.23 -18.98
C MET A 288 2.32 2.74 -18.85
N ALA A 289 2.27 3.25 -17.63
CA ALA A 289 1.99 4.65 -17.35
C ALA A 289 3.11 5.59 -17.80
N THR A 290 4.37 5.13 -17.78
CA THR A 290 5.52 5.89 -18.27
C THR A 290 5.73 5.78 -19.79
N GLY A 291 4.84 5.10 -20.52
CA GLY A 291 4.98 4.89 -21.95
C GLY A 291 6.20 4.02 -22.30
N GLY A 292 6.63 3.15 -21.39
CA GLY A 292 7.79 2.28 -21.56
C GLY A 292 9.14 2.96 -21.34
N ALA A 293 9.18 4.11 -20.63
CA ALA A 293 10.44 4.72 -20.17
C ALA A 293 11.15 3.81 -19.15
N VAL A 294 10.38 3.15 -18.27
CA VAL A 294 10.84 1.97 -17.54
C VAL A 294 10.28 0.71 -18.18
N ARG A 295 11.08 -0.36 -18.20
CA ARG A 295 10.73 -1.64 -18.83
C ARG A 295 11.11 -2.80 -17.93
N PHE A 296 10.09 -3.55 -17.51
CA PHE A 296 10.21 -4.76 -16.70
C PHE A 296 9.84 -6.00 -17.50
N PHE A 297 8.90 -5.86 -18.44
CA PHE A 297 8.35 -6.96 -19.22
C PHE A 297 8.57 -6.74 -20.71
N PRO A 298 8.86 -7.81 -21.47
CA PRO A 298 8.56 -7.85 -22.89
C PRO A 298 7.10 -7.47 -23.14
N ARG A 299 6.82 -6.88 -24.30
CA ARG A 299 5.48 -6.35 -24.61
C ARG A 299 4.42 -7.46 -24.60
N GLU A 300 4.78 -8.64 -25.07
CA GLU A 300 3.92 -9.81 -25.21
C GLU A 300 3.60 -10.46 -23.86
N GLU A 301 4.43 -10.18 -22.84
CA GLU A 301 4.33 -10.78 -21.50
C GLU A 301 3.85 -9.77 -20.45
N LEU A 302 3.63 -8.50 -20.83
CA LEU A 302 3.16 -7.45 -19.93
C LEU A 302 1.85 -7.88 -19.25
N PRO A 303 1.81 -7.97 -17.90
CA PRO A 303 0.59 -8.26 -17.12
C PRO A 303 -0.46 -7.13 -17.22
N TYR A 304 -1.09 -7.01 -18.39
CA TYR A 304 -2.05 -5.94 -18.68
C TYR A 304 -3.34 -6.13 -17.88
N GLU A 305 -3.83 -5.06 -17.26
CA GLU A 305 -5.16 -4.98 -16.66
C GLU A 305 -6.12 -4.27 -17.60
N GLU A 306 -7.29 -4.86 -17.80
CA GLU A 306 -8.34 -4.33 -18.66
C GLU A 306 -8.78 -2.92 -18.25
N GLU A 307 -8.72 -2.59 -16.97
CA GLU A 307 -9.09 -1.28 -16.43
C GLU A 307 -8.15 -0.14 -16.86
N TRP A 308 -6.97 -0.47 -17.39
CA TRP A 308 -6.07 0.54 -17.98
C TRP A 308 -6.55 1.01 -19.34
N TYR A 309 -7.41 0.24 -20.01
CA TYR A 309 -7.90 0.61 -21.32
C TYR A 309 -8.84 1.83 -21.22
N ARG A 310 -8.49 2.89 -21.97
CA ARG A 310 -9.20 4.19 -22.00
C ARG A 310 -9.34 4.88 -20.63
N SER A 311 -8.52 4.51 -19.64
CA SER A 311 -8.50 5.23 -18.35
C SER A 311 -7.75 6.56 -18.41
N GLY A 312 -6.97 6.82 -19.46
CA GLY A 312 -6.19 8.05 -19.61
C GLY A 312 -5.00 8.15 -18.65
N ILE A 313 -4.51 7.03 -18.12
CA ILE A 313 -3.30 7.00 -17.31
C ILE A 313 -2.11 7.38 -18.18
N HIS A 314 -1.38 8.39 -17.72
CA HIS A 314 -0.09 8.77 -18.27
C HIS A 314 0.71 9.51 -17.20
N CYS A 315 1.95 9.09 -16.99
CA CYS A 315 2.91 9.85 -16.19
C CYS A 315 3.28 11.13 -16.96
N PRO A 316 3.05 12.33 -16.39
CA PRO A 316 3.40 13.58 -17.05
C PRO A 316 4.89 13.62 -17.42
N PRO A 317 5.27 14.20 -18.59
CA PRO A 317 6.65 14.22 -19.06
C PRO A 317 7.66 14.83 -18.08
N ALA A 318 7.21 15.78 -17.25
CA ALA A 318 8.03 16.43 -16.22
C ALA A 318 8.55 15.45 -15.15
N TYR A 319 7.89 14.31 -14.97
CA TYR A 319 8.23 13.33 -13.93
C TYR A 319 8.98 12.10 -14.45
N LEU A 320 9.11 11.94 -15.78
CA LEU A 320 9.75 10.76 -16.36
C LEU A 320 11.21 10.58 -15.96
N ALA A 321 11.95 11.69 -15.75
CA ALA A 321 13.35 11.64 -15.32
C ALA A 321 13.51 10.96 -13.94
N GLY A 322 12.53 11.11 -13.04
CA GLY A 322 12.57 10.47 -11.72
C GLY A 322 12.52 8.93 -11.78
N PHE A 323 12.14 8.36 -12.94
CA PHE A 323 12.12 6.92 -13.14
C PHE A 323 13.38 6.36 -13.80
N THR A 324 14.20 7.21 -14.43
CA THR A 324 15.28 6.76 -15.32
C THR A 324 16.65 7.30 -14.96
N VAL A 325 16.73 8.37 -14.16
CA VAL A 325 18.00 9.03 -13.80
C VAL A 325 18.28 8.76 -12.32
N PRO A 326 19.28 7.92 -11.99
CA PRO A 326 19.76 7.79 -10.62
C PRO A 326 20.30 9.13 -10.12
N GLU A 327 19.90 9.53 -8.92
CA GLU A 327 20.33 10.77 -8.29
C GLU A 327 20.45 10.59 -6.78
N THR A 328 21.34 11.37 -6.17
CA THR A 328 21.36 11.50 -4.71
C THR A 328 20.35 12.56 -4.29
N LYS A 329 19.35 12.17 -3.50
CA LYS A 329 18.32 13.09 -3.01
C LYS A 329 17.76 12.67 -1.66
N GLU A 330 17.19 13.64 -0.96
CA GLU A 330 16.40 13.42 0.23
C GLU A 330 14.99 13.97 0.03
N VAL A 331 13.98 13.20 0.46
CA VAL A 331 12.58 13.61 0.44
C VAL A 331 12.06 13.57 1.87
N ARG A 332 11.43 14.67 2.30
CA ARG A 332 10.76 14.80 3.59
C ARG A 332 9.32 15.21 3.39
N GLN A 333 8.40 14.49 4.03
CA GLN A 333 6.96 14.79 4.00
C GLN A 333 6.40 14.79 5.42
N LEU A 334 5.79 15.91 5.82
CA LEU A 334 4.95 15.98 7.02
C LEU A 334 3.60 15.32 6.72
N LEU A 335 3.18 14.37 7.55
CA LEU A 335 1.92 13.64 7.40
C LEU A 335 0.86 14.13 8.39
N ASP A 336 1.24 14.32 9.66
CA ASP A 336 0.33 14.75 10.74
C ASP A 336 1.05 15.76 11.65
N GLY A 337 0.34 16.78 12.16
CA GLY A 337 0.86 17.78 13.12
C GLY A 337 1.15 19.17 12.52
N GLN A 338 1.46 20.15 13.38
CA GLN A 338 1.95 21.47 12.94
C GLN A 338 3.48 21.43 12.89
N GLY A 339 4.06 21.36 11.70
CA GLY A 339 5.50 21.61 11.54
C GLY A 339 5.74 23.11 11.70
N GLU A 340 6.36 23.54 12.80
CA GLU A 340 6.84 24.91 12.91
C GLU A 340 8.15 25.03 12.11
N GLY A 341 8.08 25.57 10.88
CA GLY A 341 9.24 26.02 10.10
C GLY A 341 9.96 24.96 9.25
N GLU A 342 10.69 25.44 8.24
CA GLU A 342 11.58 24.60 7.43
C GLU A 342 12.68 24.00 8.31
N GLY A 343 12.63 22.68 8.55
CA GLY A 343 13.72 21.93 9.17
C GLY A 343 13.57 21.56 10.65
N GLN A 344 12.47 21.89 11.34
CA GLN A 344 12.23 21.43 12.72
C GLN A 344 11.28 20.21 12.74
N MET A 345 11.78 19.10 13.28
CA MET A 345 11.04 17.84 13.47
C MET A 345 10.23 17.79 14.79
N ASP A 346 9.96 18.91 15.45
CA ASP A 346 9.21 18.86 16.72
C ASP A 346 7.70 18.82 16.47
N GLY A 347 7.01 17.86 17.11
CA GLY A 347 5.53 17.79 17.14
C GLY A 347 4.78 17.15 15.96
N GLY A 348 5.45 16.67 14.90
CA GLY A 348 4.81 16.09 13.71
C GLY A 348 5.25 14.67 13.30
N LYS A 349 4.40 13.93 12.60
CA LYS A 349 4.74 12.65 11.95
C LYS A 349 5.37 12.93 10.59
N TRP A 350 6.62 12.53 10.39
CA TRP A 350 7.32 12.73 9.13
C TRP A 350 7.65 11.40 8.46
N ALA A 351 7.64 11.39 7.14
CA ALA A 351 8.32 10.41 6.31
C ALA A 351 9.63 11.02 5.79
N VAL A 352 10.73 10.29 5.94
CA VAL A 352 12.06 10.69 5.46
C VAL A 352 12.59 9.58 4.57
N THR A 353 13.09 9.95 3.39
CA THR A 353 13.69 9.02 2.44
C THR A 353 14.95 9.63 1.88
N TYR A 354 16.07 8.92 2.03
CA TYR A 354 17.33 9.26 1.40
C TYR A 354 17.66 8.24 0.33
N MET A 355 18.10 8.71 -0.83
CA MET A 355 18.45 7.89 -1.98
C MET A 355 19.80 8.33 -2.52
N THR A 356 20.59 7.35 -2.93
CA THR A 356 21.80 7.45 -3.76
C THR A 356 21.62 6.50 -4.95
N PRO A 357 22.52 6.45 -5.93
CA PRO A 357 22.46 5.41 -6.97
C PRO A 357 22.58 3.97 -6.42
N GLN A 358 23.23 3.77 -5.26
CA GLN A 358 23.51 2.45 -4.71
C GLN A 358 22.39 1.94 -3.79
N PHE A 359 21.74 2.84 -3.04
CA PHE A 359 20.72 2.45 -2.08
C PHE A 359 19.67 3.53 -1.84
N SER A 360 18.56 3.11 -1.26
CA SER A 360 17.53 3.99 -0.69
C SER A 360 17.19 3.54 0.72
N ILE A 361 17.10 4.45 1.68
CA ILE A 361 16.62 4.19 3.05
C ILE A 361 15.45 5.12 3.36
N GLY A 362 14.34 4.55 3.81
CA GLY A 362 13.14 5.30 4.16
C GLY A 362 12.60 4.93 5.53
N SER A 363 12.25 5.93 6.34
CA SER A 363 11.64 5.74 7.65
C SER A 363 10.56 6.75 8.01
N PHE A 364 9.64 6.35 8.90
CA PHE A 364 8.71 7.27 9.57
C PHE A 364 9.28 7.69 10.93
N THR A 365 9.12 8.96 11.34
CA THR A 365 9.53 9.39 12.70
C THR A 365 8.80 8.63 13.80
N HIS A 366 7.56 8.17 13.55
CA HIS A 366 6.90 7.16 14.37
C HIS A 366 5.87 6.34 13.59
N SER A 367 5.67 5.08 14.01
CA SER A 367 4.64 4.16 13.48
C SER A 367 4.45 2.98 14.44
N ASP A 368 3.44 2.14 14.19
CA ASP A 368 3.46 0.74 14.64
C ASP A 368 4.19 -0.18 13.64
N LEU A 369 4.47 -1.41 14.07
CA LEU A 369 5.04 -2.51 13.28
C LEU A 369 3.95 -3.47 12.76
N TRP A 370 2.76 -2.94 12.44
CA TRP A 370 1.71 -3.71 11.79
C TRP A 370 2.20 -4.33 10.47
N ASN A 371 1.79 -5.56 10.14
CA ASN A 371 2.24 -6.28 8.94
C ASN A 371 1.99 -5.54 7.62
N GLN A 372 1.07 -4.57 7.59
CA GLN A 372 0.81 -3.73 6.42
C GLN A 372 1.64 -2.43 6.39
N ARG A 373 2.51 -2.16 7.36
CA ARG A 373 3.37 -0.98 7.37
C ARG A 373 4.82 -1.34 7.11
N ARG A 374 5.56 -0.40 6.51
CA ARG A 374 7.01 -0.47 6.37
C ARG A 374 7.58 0.83 6.95
N PRO A 375 7.69 0.92 8.29
CA PRO A 375 8.18 2.13 8.92
C PRO A 375 9.69 2.30 8.83
N LEU A 376 10.41 1.23 8.50
CA LEU A 376 11.80 1.22 8.04
C LEU A 376 11.91 0.22 6.89
N VAL A 377 12.35 0.69 5.73
CA VAL A 377 12.77 -0.18 4.61
C VAL A 377 13.96 0.43 3.89
N VAL A 378 14.91 -0.42 3.55
CA VAL A 378 16.07 -0.11 2.70
C VAL A 378 15.95 -0.95 1.43
N TYR A 379 16.30 -0.37 0.28
CA TYR A 379 16.58 -1.12 -0.95
C TYR A 379 18.01 -0.85 -1.38
N VAL A 380 18.71 -1.89 -1.82
CA VAL A 380 20.12 -1.82 -2.18
C VAL A 380 20.33 -2.52 -3.51
N ASP A 381 21.16 -1.93 -4.37
CA ASP A 381 21.61 -2.61 -5.58
C ASP A 381 22.54 -3.77 -5.22
N ASN A 382 22.13 -4.98 -5.58
CA ASN A 382 22.95 -6.19 -5.47
C ASN A 382 23.25 -6.71 -6.87
N HIS A 383 24.27 -6.12 -7.50
CA HIS A 383 24.73 -6.48 -8.85
C HIS A 383 23.62 -6.39 -9.93
N GLY A 384 22.83 -5.31 -9.89
CA GLY A 384 21.73 -5.08 -10.83
C GLY A 384 20.43 -5.80 -10.46
N GLN A 385 20.34 -6.40 -9.27
CA GLN A 385 19.13 -6.98 -8.70
C GLN A 385 18.82 -6.34 -7.34
N PRO A 386 17.54 -6.14 -6.99
CA PRO A 386 17.20 -5.53 -5.72
C PRO A 386 17.38 -6.50 -4.55
N ALA A 387 18.04 -6.04 -3.50
CA ALA A 387 17.90 -6.57 -2.15
C ALA A 387 17.20 -5.55 -1.26
N TYR A 388 16.59 -6.00 -0.17
CA TYR A 388 15.95 -5.12 0.80
C TYR A 388 16.38 -5.43 2.24
N ILE A 389 16.27 -4.45 3.12
CA ILE A 389 16.33 -4.62 4.58
C ILE A 389 15.03 -4.04 5.17
N ARG A 390 14.34 -4.75 6.06
CA ARG A 390 13.16 -4.21 6.77
C ARG A 390 13.13 -4.60 8.23
N LEU A 391 12.56 -3.73 9.06
CA LEU A 391 12.33 -3.98 10.49
C LEU A 391 10.99 -4.66 10.73
N ARG A 392 10.97 -5.67 11.61
CA ARG A 392 9.76 -6.37 12.07
C ARG A 392 9.86 -6.65 13.56
N CYS A 393 8.73 -6.69 14.26
CA CYS A 393 8.63 -7.31 15.59
C CYS A 393 7.70 -8.50 15.45
N LEU A 394 8.16 -9.70 15.81
CA LEU A 394 7.44 -10.94 15.57
C LEU A 394 6.96 -11.55 16.87
N HIS A 395 5.68 -11.89 16.94
CA HIS A 395 5.06 -12.76 17.94
C HIS A 395 4.71 -14.08 17.26
N ASP A 396 5.33 -15.18 17.69
CA ASP A 396 5.16 -16.52 17.11
C ASP A 396 5.28 -16.55 15.55
N GLY A 397 6.19 -15.73 15.01
CA GLY A 397 6.49 -15.64 13.58
C GLY A 397 5.62 -14.66 12.78
N TYR A 398 4.65 -13.99 13.39
CA TYR A 398 3.79 -12.98 12.75
C TYR A 398 4.05 -11.58 13.30
N ASP A 399 3.88 -10.53 12.50
CA ASP A 399 4.16 -9.16 12.93
C ASP A 399 3.25 -8.71 14.09
N TYR A 400 3.86 -8.42 15.24
CA TYR A 400 3.21 -7.91 16.44
C TYR A 400 2.95 -6.41 16.32
N CYS A 401 1.69 -6.06 16.15
CA CYS A 401 1.26 -4.69 15.86
C CYS A 401 1.46 -3.72 17.04
N SER A 402 1.46 -4.19 18.29
CA SER A 402 1.57 -3.31 19.46
C SER A 402 3.01 -2.91 19.81
N ALA A 403 3.99 -3.26 18.96
CA ALA A 403 5.32 -2.67 18.98
C ALA A 403 5.31 -1.35 18.17
N ARG A 404 5.82 -0.28 18.77
CA ARG A 404 5.92 1.05 18.14
C ARG A 404 7.35 1.36 17.76
N PHE A 405 7.53 1.82 16.54
CA PHE A 405 8.76 2.35 15.98
C PHE A 405 8.82 3.87 16.17
N LYS A 406 10.00 4.39 16.51
CA LYS A 406 10.32 5.83 16.51
C LYS A 406 11.71 6.01 15.91
N SER A 407 11.93 7.09 15.16
CA SER A 407 13.24 7.33 14.55
C SER A 407 13.59 8.80 14.34
N LEU A 408 14.89 9.02 14.15
CA LEU A 408 15.50 10.18 13.51
C LEU A 408 16.34 9.67 12.36
N GLN A 409 16.03 10.13 11.16
CA GLN A 409 16.81 9.83 9.97
C GLN A 409 17.47 11.08 9.44
N GLU A 410 18.73 10.94 9.09
CA GLU A 410 19.49 11.93 8.35
C GLU A 410 20.31 11.21 7.30
N ALA A 411 20.05 11.50 6.02
CA ALA A 411 20.69 10.80 4.92
C ALA A 411 20.67 9.27 5.12
N GLY A 412 21.84 8.63 5.05
CA GLY A 412 22.05 7.19 5.25
C GLY A 412 22.10 6.71 6.70
N HIS A 413 21.96 7.61 7.69
CA HIS A 413 22.03 7.28 9.11
C HIS A 413 20.64 7.33 9.76
N LEU A 414 20.28 6.23 10.41
CA LEU A 414 19.00 6.09 11.10
C LEU A 414 19.21 5.71 12.56
N LEU A 415 18.90 6.62 13.48
CA LEU A 415 18.73 6.32 14.90
C LEU A 415 17.27 5.96 15.15
N PHE A 416 16.99 4.78 15.67
CA PHE A 416 15.63 4.33 15.91
C PHE A 416 15.47 3.57 17.21
N GLY A 417 14.24 3.49 17.67
CA GLY A 417 13.89 2.74 18.86
C GLY A 417 12.53 2.07 18.76
N VAL A 418 12.35 1.05 19.60
CA VAL A 418 11.11 0.29 19.71
C VAL A 418 10.65 0.28 21.16
N ASP A 419 9.38 0.63 21.39
CA ASP A 419 8.68 0.45 22.67
C ASP A 419 7.31 -0.22 22.44
N PHE A 420 6.55 -0.49 23.50
CA PHE A 420 5.32 -1.27 23.41
C PHE A 420 4.11 -0.54 24.02
N ILE A 421 2.92 -0.82 23.49
CA ILE A 421 1.62 -0.35 24.03
C ILE A 421 0.77 -1.49 24.58
N THR A 422 -0.21 -1.13 25.41
CA THR A 422 -1.07 -2.09 26.15
C THR A 422 -2.53 -2.09 25.69
N ASP A 423 -2.93 -1.15 24.85
CA ASP A 423 -4.31 -1.00 24.35
C ASP A 423 -4.44 -1.30 22.84
N GLY A 424 -3.36 -1.71 22.19
CA GLY A 424 -3.33 -2.18 20.81
C GLY A 424 -3.72 -3.65 20.66
N GLY A 425 -3.72 -4.13 19.42
CA GLY A 425 -3.96 -5.54 19.08
C GLY A 425 -2.69 -6.35 18.83
N ASP A 426 -2.89 -7.65 18.65
CA ASP A 426 -1.81 -8.60 18.38
C ASP A 426 -1.38 -8.50 16.91
N THR A 427 -2.28 -8.84 16.00
CA THR A 427 -2.05 -8.88 14.54
C THR A 427 -2.63 -7.66 13.82
N HIS A 428 -3.59 -6.95 14.42
CA HIS A 428 -4.23 -5.78 13.83
C HIS A 428 -4.38 -4.63 14.85
N PRO A 429 -4.16 -3.36 14.47
CA PRO A 429 -4.17 -2.25 15.44
C PRO A 429 -5.45 -2.15 16.30
N ASN A 430 -6.60 -2.52 15.73
CA ASN A 430 -7.92 -2.26 16.31
C ASN A 430 -8.88 -3.47 16.39
N LEU A 431 -8.57 -4.61 15.76
CA LEU A 431 -9.57 -5.69 15.60
C LEU A 431 -9.41 -6.81 16.64
N ASP A 432 -8.21 -6.98 17.19
CA ASP A 432 -7.83 -8.05 18.11
C ASP A 432 -7.07 -7.49 19.32
N ARG A 433 -7.66 -6.49 19.98
CA ARG A 433 -7.07 -5.84 21.17
C ARG A 433 -6.71 -6.85 22.25
N THR A 434 -5.47 -6.80 22.73
CA THR A 434 -4.92 -7.79 23.68
C THR A 434 -5.10 -7.37 25.14
N GLY A 435 -5.32 -6.08 25.40
CA GLY A 435 -5.27 -5.53 26.76
C GLY A 435 -3.87 -5.60 27.37
N GLY A 436 -2.82 -5.72 26.55
CA GLY A 436 -1.43 -5.76 26.98
C GLY A 436 -0.97 -7.15 27.41
N ILE A 437 -1.73 -8.21 27.13
CA ILE A 437 -1.37 -9.58 27.48
C ILE A 437 -1.38 -10.46 26.23
N ILE A 438 -0.27 -11.16 25.97
CA ILE A 438 -0.15 -12.13 24.87
C ILE A 438 0.33 -13.49 25.38
N GLU A 439 -0.04 -14.56 24.68
CA GLU A 439 0.46 -15.92 24.92
C GLU A 439 1.52 -16.28 23.89
N ALA A 440 2.79 -16.07 24.22
CA ALA A 440 3.90 -16.22 23.28
C ALA A 440 4.73 -17.48 23.59
N ALA A 441 5.13 -18.21 22.55
CA ALA A 441 6.30 -19.09 22.60
C ALA A 441 7.56 -18.36 22.11
N ASP A 442 7.39 -17.32 21.31
CA ASP A 442 8.44 -16.52 20.72
C ASP A 442 8.04 -15.05 20.57
N LEU A 443 8.94 -14.14 20.96
CA LEU A 443 8.83 -12.70 20.74
C LEU A 443 10.22 -12.16 20.38
N ARG A 444 10.37 -11.53 19.21
CA ARG A 444 11.67 -11.03 18.74
C ARG A 444 11.55 -9.76 17.90
N LEU A 445 12.64 -9.01 17.83
CA LEU A 445 12.85 -7.97 16.82
C LEU A 445 13.70 -8.56 15.70
N ARG A 446 13.38 -8.23 14.45
CA ARG A 446 14.07 -8.74 13.26
C ARG A 446 14.41 -7.63 12.29
N LEU A 447 15.67 -7.56 11.88
CA LEU A 447 16.04 -7.02 10.56
C LEU A 447 16.02 -8.17 9.56
N GLU A 448 15.05 -8.15 8.66
CA GLU A 448 14.93 -9.13 7.58
C GLU A 448 15.59 -8.59 6.31
N ILE A 449 16.50 -9.38 5.74
CA ILE A 449 17.13 -9.13 4.45
C ILE A 449 16.52 -10.10 3.43
N GLY A 450 16.02 -9.60 2.31
CA GLY A 450 15.43 -10.43 1.25
C GLY A 450 15.66 -9.85 -0.15
N GLY A 451 15.06 -10.48 -1.16
CA GLY A 451 15.31 -10.17 -2.57
C GLY A 451 16.46 -11.01 -3.14
N CYS A 452 17.38 -10.40 -3.87
CA CYS A 452 18.58 -11.10 -4.34
C CYS A 452 19.56 -11.33 -3.19
N LEU A 453 19.63 -12.56 -2.67
CA LEU A 453 20.49 -12.92 -1.53
C LEU A 453 21.93 -13.28 -1.93
N ASP A 454 22.19 -13.47 -3.22
CA ASP A 454 23.49 -13.89 -3.73
C ASP A 454 24.58 -12.91 -3.32
N GLY A 455 25.62 -13.42 -2.65
CA GLY A 455 26.78 -12.63 -2.22
C GLY A 455 26.57 -11.75 -0.99
N ILE A 456 25.37 -11.75 -0.37
CA ILE A 456 25.14 -10.98 0.87
C ILE A 456 25.92 -11.61 2.03
N ILE A 457 26.59 -10.77 2.81
CA ILE A 457 27.31 -11.18 4.02
C ILE A 457 26.70 -10.46 5.21
N ALA A 458 26.29 -11.21 6.24
CA ALA A 458 25.85 -10.67 7.51
C ALA A 458 26.55 -11.39 8.66
N GLY A 459 27.02 -10.63 9.66
CA GLY A 459 27.78 -11.16 10.79
C GLY A 459 27.48 -10.38 12.08
N PRO A 460 27.42 -11.03 13.26
CA PRO A 460 27.31 -10.31 14.51
C PRO A 460 28.61 -9.54 14.78
N THR A 461 28.49 -8.38 15.42
CA THR A 461 29.61 -7.60 15.97
C THR A 461 29.52 -7.59 17.50
N GLU A 462 30.47 -6.95 18.18
CA GLU A 462 30.42 -6.82 19.64
C GLU A 462 29.18 -6.03 20.11
N GLU A 463 28.79 -5.02 19.34
CA GLU A 463 27.72 -4.08 19.69
C GLU A 463 26.46 -4.24 18.82
N GLY A 464 26.47 -5.11 17.81
CA GLY A 464 25.31 -5.35 16.95
C GLY A 464 25.57 -6.30 15.79
N ALA A 465 25.48 -5.82 14.55
CA ALA A 465 25.70 -6.62 13.34
C ALA A 465 26.24 -5.81 12.16
N SER A 466 27.07 -6.41 11.34
CA SER A 466 27.54 -5.87 10.05
C SER A 466 26.81 -6.55 8.90
N ILE A 467 26.44 -5.79 7.87
CA ILE A 467 25.74 -6.29 6.68
C ILE A 467 26.43 -5.73 5.44
N ILE A 468 26.71 -6.56 4.43
CA ILE A 468 27.28 -6.15 3.15
C ILE A 468 26.36 -6.67 2.05
N ILE A 469 25.89 -5.77 1.18
CA ILE A 469 25.02 -6.05 0.04
C ILE A 469 25.59 -5.33 -1.18
N GLY A 470 26.03 -6.07 -2.19
CA GLY A 470 26.73 -5.49 -3.33
C GLY A 470 27.94 -4.68 -2.87
N GLU A 471 27.96 -3.39 -3.22
CA GLU A 471 29.02 -2.44 -2.85
C GLU A 471 28.71 -1.66 -1.55
N THR A 472 27.53 -1.87 -0.95
CA THR A 472 27.09 -1.10 0.22
C THR A 472 27.26 -1.89 1.51
N ALA A 473 27.92 -1.28 2.50
CA ALA A 473 28.07 -1.83 3.85
C ALA A 473 27.19 -1.08 4.85
N PHE A 474 26.55 -1.82 5.76
CA PHE A 474 25.73 -1.30 6.84
C PHE A 474 26.26 -1.79 8.18
N ASN A 475 26.21 -0.93 9.18
CA ASN A 475 26.45 -1.28 10.57
C ASN A 475 25.18 -1.05 11.40
N LEU A 476 24.76 -2.08 12.12
CA LEU A 476 23.70 -2.03 13.11
C LEU A 476 24.36 -1.99 14.50
N THR A 477 24.08 -0.96 15.28
CA THR A 477 24.62 -0.79 16.65
C THR A 477 23.50 -0.79 17.66
N THR A 478 23.68 -1.48 18.79
CA THR A 478 22.73 -1.54 19.91
C THR A 478 23.18 -0.57 21.01
N TRP A 479 22.42 0.51 21.20
CA TRP A 479 22.73 1.53 22.20
C TRP A 479 22.04 1.27 23.54
N PHE A 480 20.86 0.66 23.49
CA PHE A 480 20.09 0.31 24.67
C PHE A 480 19.16 -0.86 24.38
N ALA A 481 19.06 -1.81 25.31
CA ALA A 481 18.08 -2.87 25.24
C ALA A 481 17.62 -3.27 26.64
N ALA A 482 16.30 -3.21 26.88
CA ALA A 482 15.69 -3.68 28.10
C ALA A 482 14.34 -4.34 27.80
N PHE A 483 14.17 -5.57 28.28
CA PHE A 483 12.91 -6.28 28.30
C PHE A 483 12.85 -7.11 29.60
N SER A 484 12.32 -6.51 30.66
CA SER A 484 12.43 -7.00 32.05
C SER A 484 11.10 -6.94 32.80
N GLY A 485 10.99 -7.73 33.88
CA GLY A 485 9.76 -7.85 34.67
C GLY A 485 8.93 -9.10 34.37
N HIS A 486 9.38 -9.99 33.47
CA HIS A 486 8.79 -11.32 33.27
C HIS A 486 9.80 -12.44 33.54
N ALA A 487 9.31 -13.62 33.91
CA ALA A 487 10.16 -14.81 34.02
C ALA A 487 10.59 -15.26 32.61
N GLY A 488 11.86 -15.62 32.42
CA GLY A 488 12.38 -16.03 31.10
C GLY A 488 12.87 -14.89 30.21
N ALA A 489 13.05 -13.67 30.75
CA ALA A 489 13.75 -12.60 30.05
C ALA A 489 15.17 -13.06 29.66
N VAL A 490 15.54 -12.86 28.38
CA VAL A 490 16.88 -13.14 27.89
C VAL A 490 17.86 -12.16 28.52
N ARG A 491 19.07 -12.63 28.89
CA ARG A 491 20.10 -11.79 29.53
C ARG A 491 21.16 -11.28 28.55
N SER A 492 21.18 -11.82 27.33
CA SER A 492 22.09 -11.42 26.26
C SER A 492 21.27 -10.75 25.16
N TRP A 493 21.63 -9.52 24.82
CA TRP A 493 21.04 -8.74 23.74
C TRP A 493 21.87 -8.84 22.46
N ALA A 494 22.57 -9.98 22.28
CA ALA A 494 23.31 -10.24 21.06
C ALA A 494 22.34 -10.52 19.90
N TRP A 495 22.73 -10.08 18.71
CA TRP A 495 22.00 -10.41 17.49
C TRP A 495 22.39 -11.80 17.00
N GLU A 496 21.38 -12.62 16.72
CA GLU A 496 21.54 -13.92 16.10
C GLU A 496 21.24 -13.82 14.60
N ILE A 497 22.05 -14.50 13.78
CA ILE A 497 21.88 -14.49 12.32
C ILE A 497 21.43 -15.86 11.85
N HIS A 498 20.31 -15.88 11.14
CA HIS A 498 19.65 -17.09 10.67
C HIS A 498 19.38 -16.98 9.17
N ASN A 499 19.99 -17.88 8.39
CA ASN A 499 19.67 -18.01 6.95
C ASN A 499 18.41 -18.87 6.80
N ALA A 500 17.37 -18.29 6.24
CA ALA A 500 16.15 -18.97 5.80
C ALA A 500 16.22 -19.23 4.28
N GLU A 501 15.20 -19.89 3.73
CA GLU A 501 15.11 -20.18 2.29
C GLU A 501 15.12 -18.91 1.43
N ASP A 502 14.32 -17.91 1.81
CA ASP A 502 14.12 -16.67 1.04
C ASP A 502 14.60 -15.41 1.77
N SER A 503 15.30 -15.55 2.90
CA SER A 503 15.78 -14.39 3.65
C SER A 503 17.01 -14.68 4.53
N ILE A 504 17.77 -13.63 4.84
CA ILE A 504 18.73 -13.62 5.94
C ILE A 504 18.10 -12.81 7.08
N ASN A 505 17.97 -13.40 8.26
CA ASN A 505 17.31 -12.79 9.40
C ASN A 505 18.32 -12.46 10.48
N ILE A 506 18.35 -11.21 10.91
CA ILE A 506 19.16 -10.73 12.02
C ILE A 506 18.17 -10.46 13.16
N ASP A 507 18.20 -11.32 14.19
CA ASP A 507 17.20 -11.39 15.24
C ASP A 507 17.75 -10.97 16.61
N MET A 508 17.03 -10.09 17.30
CA MET A 508 17.17 -9.87 18.74
C MET A 508 16.01 -10.55 19.45
N ILE A 509 16.30 -11.62 20.18
CA ILE A 509 15.29 -12.44 20.85
C ILE A 509 14.93 -11.79 22.20
N LEU A 510 13.67 -11.37 22.33
CA LEU A 510 13.14 -10.82 23.60
C LEU A 510 12.64 -11.94 24.50
N TYR A 511 12.04 -12.95 23.89
CA TYR A 511 11.59 -14.17 24.55
C TYR A 511 11.57 -15.34 23.57
N THR A 512 12.06 -16.50 24.01
CA THR A 512 11.82 -17.77 23.30
C THR A 512 11.76 -18.90 24.34
N GLY A 513 10.81 -19.82 24.22
CA GLY A 513 10.67 -20.93 25.17
C GLY A 513 9.27 -21.55 25.22
N PRO A 514 8.94 -22.27 26.31
CA PRO A 514 7.61 -22.85 26.51
C PRO A 514 6.54 -21.76 26.53
N ARG A 515 5.47 -21.93 25.73
CA ARG A 515 4.38 -20.94 25.63
C ARG A 515 3.93 -20.43 26.99
N ARG A 516 3.90 -19.09 27.13
CA ARG A 516 3.53 -18.41 28.37
C ARG A 516 2.85 -17.08 28.11
N SER A 517 2.18 -16.60 29.14
CA SER A 517 1.70 -15.24 29.23
C SER A 517 2.85 -14.24 29.40
N ILE A 518 2.85 -13.20 28.57
CA ILE A 518 3.66 -11.99 28.70
C ILE A 518 2.68 -10.83 28.91
N ASP A 519 2.72 -10.25 30.11
CA ASP A 519 1.87 -9.12 30.51
C ASP A 519 2.70 -7.82 30.47
N PHE A 520 2.52 -7.07 29.39
CA PHE A 520 3.18 -5.79 29.14
C PHE A 520 2.83 -4.74 30.20
N THR A 521 1.69 -4.84 30.88
CA THR A 521 1.28 -3.87 31.92
C THR A 521 2.12 -3.99 33.20
N THR A 522 2.82 -5.12 33.37
CA THR A 522 3.65 -5.42 34.55
C THR A 522 5.15 -5.39 34.26
N LEU A 523 5.55 -5.19 32.99
CA LEU A 523 6.96 -5.08 32.63
C LEU A 523 7.60 -3.85 33.28
N GLN A 524 8.80 -4.06 33.82
CA GLN A 524 9.57 -3.00 34.48
C GLN A 524 10.20 -2.08 33.43
N GLN A 525 10.75 -2.66 32.36
CA GLN A 525 11.32 -1.94 31.22
C GLN A 525 11.13 -2.75 29.95
N ALA A 526 10.69 -2.12 28.86
CA ALA A 526 10.46 -2.72 27.56
C ALA A 526 10.73 -1.68 26.45
N ALA A 527 12.01 -1.40 26.20
CA ALA A 527 12.43 -0.51 25.13
C ALA A 527 13.79 -0.89 24.57
N LEU A 528 14.01 -0.60 23.29
CA LEU A 528 15.22 -0.91 22.54
C LEU A 528 15.63 0.32 21.73
N VAL A 529 16.93 0.59 21.59
CA VAL A 529 17.50 1.71 20.81
C VAL A 529 18.68 1.21 19.97
N PHE A 530 18.66 1.56 18.69
CA PHE A 530 19.64 1.13 17.70
C PHE A 530 20.01 2.27 16.73
N SER A 531 21.20 2.19 16.12
CA SER A 531 21.46 2.89 14.86
C SER A 531 21.64 1.89 13.72
N LEU A 532 21.17 2.24 12.52
CA LEU A 532 21.51 1.58 11.26
C LEU A 532 22.19 2.61 10.37
N GLU A 533 23.45 2.35 10.03
CA GLU A 533 24.33 3.32 9.39
C GLU A 533 24.87 2.74 8.10
N VAL A 534 24.76 3.48 7.00
CA VAL A 534 25.50 3.14 5.77
C VAL A 534 26.93 3.64 5.92
N GLN A 535 27.91 2.74 5.79
CA GLN A 535 29.32 3.12 5.86
C GLN A 535 29.70 3.91 4.61
N PRO A 536 30.29 5.11 4.75
CA PRO A 536 30.78 5.88 3.60
C PRO A 536 31.96 5.17 2.93
N GLU A 537 32.13 5.40 1.61
CA GLU A 537 33.29 4.89 0.85
C GLU A 537 34.62 5.58 1.24
N GLU A 538 34.55 6.79 1.82
CA GLU A 538 35.70 7.56 2.31
C GLU A 538 35.53 7.90 3.80
N GLU A 539 36.64 8.04 4.53
CA GLU A 539 36.70 8.36 5.96
C GLU A 539 36.18 9.79 6.26
N GLU A 540 34.87 10.04 6.15
CA GLU A 540 34.20 11.25 6.66
C GLU A 540 33.17 10.90 7.76
N GLU A 541 33.15 11.78 8.77
CA GLU A 541 32.32 11.80 9.99
C GLU A 541 31.73 10.46 10.48
N VAL A 542 32.42 9.83 11.45
CA VAL A 542 31.78 8.86 12.35
C VAL A 542 30.64 9.56 13.07
N TYR A 543 29.39 9.09 12.88
CA TYR A 543 28.23 9.62 13.58
C TYR A 543 28.45 9.47 15.09
N ALA A 544 28.21 10.55 15.83
CA ALA A 544 28.45 10.57 17.27
C ALA A 544 27.42 9.70 18.01
N GLU A 545 27.88 8.98 19.05
CA GLU A 545 27.04 8.14 19.92
C GLU A 545 25.81 8.91 20.41
N PRO A 546 24.59 8.36 20.38
CA PRO A 546 23.39 9.06 20.83
C PRO A 546 23.44 9.35 22.34
N VAL A 547 22.82 10.47 22.74
CA VAL A 547 22.63 10.80 24.15
C VAL A 547 21.36 10.13 24.66
N LEU A 548 21.52 9.22 25.62
CA LEU A 548 20.43 8.49 26.26
C LEU A 548 20.19 9.02 27.68
N GLU A 549 19.03 9.65 27.90
CA GLU A 549 18.66 10.25 29.17
C GLU A 549 17.39 9.62 29.72
N MET A 550 17.50 9.00 30.89
CA MET A 550 16.36 8.50 31.64
C MET A 550 15.54 9.69 32.18
N THR A 551 14.21 9.66 32.10
CA THR A 551 13.36 10.67 32.74
C THR A 551 13.47 10.61 34.27
N ASP A 552 13.15 11.70 34.97
CA ASP A 552 13.22 11.78 36.44
C ASP A 552 12.42 10.67 37.16
N ASP A 553 11.30 10.24 36.56
CA ASP A 553 10.46 9.15 37.08
C ASP A 553 10.91 7.74 36.63
N SER A 554 11.97 7.66 35.82
CA SER A 554 12.52 6.44 35.21
C SER A 554 11.54 5.62 34.36
N ARG A 555 10.46 6.26 33.87
CA ARG A 555 9.43 5.60 33.06
C ARG A 555 9.62 5.74 31.57
N ALA A 556 10.51 6.63 31.14
CA ALA A 556 10.79 6.86 29.74
C ALA A 556 12.28 7.13 29.51
N LEU A 557 12.71 6.86 28.27
CA LEU A 557 14.06 7.09 27.79
C LEU A 557 14.01 8.15 26.70
N ARG A 558 14.66 9.29 26.92
CA ARG A 558 14.88 10.31 25.91
C ARG A 558 16.13 9.94 25.12
N VAL A 559 15.98 9.88 23.80
CA VAL A 559 17.03 9.52 22.85
C VAL A 559 17.28 10.74 21.97
N ASN A 560 18.46 11.34 22.05
CA ASN A 560 18.84 12.48 21.24
C ASN A 560 20.01 12.13 20.32
N SER A 561 20.04 12.73 19.12
CA SER A 561 21.22 12.67 18.27
C SER A 561 22.33 13.54 18.87
N SER A 562 23.55 13.00 18.99
CA SER A 562 24.69 13.82 19.43
C SER A 562 25.05 14.87 18.39
N GLY A 563 25.13 16.13 18.81
CA GLY A 563 25.56 17.25 17.96
C GLY A 563 24.51 17.78 16.98
N ARG A 564 23.24 17.36 17.06
CA ARG A 564 22.16 17.83 16.19
C ARG A 564 20.85 18.07 16.96
N ASP A 565 20.02 18.98 16.47
CA ASP A 565 18.69 19.23 17.04
C ASP A 565 17.74 18.09 16.66
N GLY A 566 17.23 17.37 17.67
CA GLY A 566 16.23 16.32 17.47
C GLY A 566 16.35 15.17 18.49
N GLY A 567 15.20 14.65 18.90
CA GLY A 567 15.11 13.56 19.84
C GLY A 567 13.76 12.84 19.75
N PHE A 568 13.69 11.61 20.25
CA PHE A 568 12.43 10.92 20.50
C PHE A 568 12.40 10.33 21.90
N LEU A 569 11.19 10.10 22.40
CA LEU A 569 10.95 9.54 23.72
C LEU A 569 10.41 8.12 23.59
N LEU A 570 11.05 7.14 24.21
CA LEU A 570 10.52 5.78 24.36
C LEU A 570 9.91 5.59 25.74
N GLN A 571 8.77 4.92 25.83
CA GLN A 571 8.20 4.51 27.11
C GLN A 571 8.86 3.21 27.56
N LEU A 572 9.52 3.22 28.71
CA LEU A 572 10.12 2.01 29.29
C LEU A 572 9.05 1.14 29.94
N ASN A 573 8.06 1.73 30.59
CA ASN A 573 6.89 1.00 31.05
C ASN A 573 5.82 1.05 29.95
N PRO A 574 5.44 -0.10 29.36
CA PRO A 574 4.35 -0.13 28.41
C PRO A 574 3.08 0.45 29.01
N GLY A 575 2.39 1.27 28.23
CA GLY A 575 1.16 1.95 28.63
C GLY A 575 0.20 2.05 27.44
N PRO A 576 -0.95 2.70 27.60
CA PRO A 576 -1.82 2.97 26.47
C PRO A 576 -1.12 3.86 25.44
N ALA A 577 -1.51 3.75 24.18
CA ALA A 577 -1.10 4.71 23.15
C ALA A 577 -1.50 6.13 23.61
N LYS A 578 -0.53 7.05 23.63
CA LYS A 578 -0.74 8.46 23.96
C LYS A 578 -0.79 9.27 22.69
#